data_AF-A0A7X7RYW5-F1
#
_entry.id   AF-A0A7X7RYW5-F1
#
_cell.length_a   1.000
_cell.length_b   1.000
_cell.length_c   1.000
_cell.angle_alpha   90.00
_cell.angle_beta   90.00
_cell.angle_gamma   90.00
#
_symmetry.space_group_name_H-M   'P 1'
#
loop_
_entity.id
_entity.type
_entity.pdbx_description
1 polymer ?
#
loop_
_entity_poly.entity_id
_entity_poly.type
_entity_poly.pdbx_seq_one_letter_code
_entity_poly.pdbx_strand_id
1 'polypeptide(L)'
;MLIICKKCGSRKAKFREACKNCGYKPKSDHEIAEAVLLSDVWFIYTGLSKTDAKGQVLLLQEQIRNKTYVSSDSEIQKARKYLSDLAKEEWWVLLRVLRFLSPLFLIILIAGIIFCVRNCT
;
A
#
# COMPACT_ATOMS: atom_id res chain seq x y z
N MET A 1 -5.74 8.94 -4.57
CA MET A 1 -5.19 7.64 -4.96
C MET A 1 -6.09 7.06 -6.02
N LEU A 2 -5.58 7.07 -7.24
CA LEU A 2 -6.22 6.61 -8.47
C LEU A 2 -5.37 5.45 -8.97
N ILE A 3 -5.94 4.25 -9.03
CA ILE A 3 -5.29 3.06 -9.56
C ILE A 3 -6.11 2.55 -10.75
N ILE A 4 -5.44 2.06 -11.78
CA ILE A 4 -6.08 1.52 -12.97
C ILE A 4 -5.86 0.02 -13.08
N CYS A 5 -6.90 -0.70 -13.48
CA CYS A 5 -6.82 -2.13 -13.76
C CYS A 5 -6.07 -2.39 -15.08
N LYS A 6 -4.93 -3.09 -15.01
CA LYS A 6 -4.13 -3.55 -16.17
C LYS A 6 -4.95 -4.24 -17.26
N LYS A 7 -6.02 -4.98 -16.91
CA LYS A 7 -6.81 -5.75 -17.88
C LYS A 7 -7.87 -4.96 -18.64
N CYS A 8 -8.49 -3.95 -18.03
CA CYS A 8 -9.67 -3.29 -18.59
C CYS A 8 -9.65 -1.76 -18.49
N GLY A 9 -8.61 -1.18 -17.91
CA GLY A 9 -8.47 0.27 -17.78
C GLY A 9 -9.52 0.91 -16.83
N SER A 10 -10.25 0.14 -16.03
CA SER A 10 -11.20 0.71 -15.06
C SER A 10 -10.49 1.06 -13.76
N ARG A 11 -11.03 2.05 -13.06
CA ARG A 11 -10.47 2.54 -11.80
C ARG A 11 -10.68 1.52 -10.66
N LYS A 12 -9.73 1.48 -9.73
CA LYS A 12 -9.75 0.68 -8.50
C LYS A 12 -9.31 1.51 -7.30
N ALA A 13 -9.71 1.09 -6.11
CA ALA A 13 -9.35 1.76 -4.86
C ALA A 13 -8.04 1.22 -4.26
N LYS A 14 -7.76 -0.08 -4.39
CA LYS A 14 -6.56 -0.73 -3.81
C LYS A 14 -5.84 -1.64 -4.81
N PHE A 15 -4.52 -1.79 -4.65
CA PHE A 15 -3.68 -2.62 -5.53
C PHE A 15 -4.08 -4.09 -5.52
N ARG A 16 -4.36 -4.66 -4.34
CA ARG A 16 -4.69 -6.10 -4.16
C ARG A 16 -6.18 -6.43 -4.35
N GLU A 17 -7.01 -5.42 -4.63
CA GLU A 17 -8.45 -5.62 -4.77
C GLU A 17 -8.81 -6.14 -6.17
N ALA A 18 -9.82 -7.02 -6.21
CA ALA A 18 -10.39 -7.48 -7.48
C ALA A 18 -11.01 -6.31 -8.25
N CYS A 19 -10.91 -6.35 -9.57
CA CYS A 19 -11.54 -5.33 -10.40
C CYS A 19 -13.05 -5.49 -10.37
N LYS A 20 -13.79 -4.44 -10.00
CA LYS A 20 -15.26 -4.47 -10.05
C LYS A 20 -15.82 -4.66 -11.47
N ASN A 21 -15.06 -4.26 -12.49
CA ASN A 21 -15.52 -4.34 -13.88
C ASN A 21 -15.21 -5.69 -14.54
N CYS A 22 -13.98 -6.22 -14.38
CA CYS A 22 -13.54 -7.43 -15.09
C CYS A 22 -13.14 -8.60 -14.17
N GLY A 23 -13.28 -8.46 -12.85
CA GLY A 23 -12.91 -9.49 -11.87
C GLY A 23 -11.40 -9.70 -11.68
N TYR A 24 -10.53 -9.10 -12.50
CA TYR A 24 -9.08 -9.31 -12.41
C TYR A 24 -8.53 -8.92 -11.04
N LYS A 25 -7.86 -9.87 -10.37
CA LYS A 25 -7.21 -9.70 -9.08
C LYS A 25 -5.73 -10.12 -9.21
N PRO A 26 -4.77 -9.23 -8.88
CA PRO A 26 -3.36 -9.60 -8.85
C PRO A 26 -3.11 -10.70 -7.82
N LYS A 27 -2.41 -11.76 -8.22
CA LYS A 27 -2.05 -12.90 -7.36
C LYS A 27 -0.57 -12.93 -7.00
N SER A 28 0.30 -12.44 -7.88
CA SER A 28 1.75 -12.42 -7.66
C SER A 28 2.26 -11.02 -7.32
N ASP A 29 3.41 -10.94 -6.64
CA ASP A 29 4.09 -9.66 -6.37
C ASP A 29 4.46 -8.92 -7.65
N HIS A 30 4.66 -9.65 -8.76
CA HIS A 30 4.84 -9.06 -10.08
C HIS A 30 3.61 -8.25 -10.51
N GLU A 31 2.43 -8.87 -10.46
CA GLU A 31 1.18 -8.22 -10.87
C GLU A 31 0.78 -7.08 -9.92
N ILE A 32 1.14 -7.18 -8.64
CA ILE A 32 0.94 -6.10 -7.68
C ILE A 32 1.85 -4.92 -8.02
N ALA A 33 3.13 -5.17 -8.35
CA ALA A 33 4.04 -4.11 -8.78
C ALA A 33 3.58 -3.42 -10.07
N GLU A 34 3.06 -4.17 -11.03
CA GLU A 34 2.43 -3.58 -12.22
C GLU A 34 1.21 -2.71 -11.86
N ALA A 35 0.39 -3.14 -10.91
CA ALA A 35 -0.73 -2.33 -10.44
C ALA A 35 -0.27 -1.02 -9.76
N VAL A 36 0.92 -1.01 -9.15
CA VAL A 36 1.55 0.20 -8.60
C VAL A 36 1.97 1.14 -9.71
N LEU A 37 2.64 0.65 -10.76
CA LEU A 37 3.01 1.46 -11.93
C LEU A 37 1.80 2.16 -12.56
N LEU A 38 0.64 1.51 -12.50
CA LEU A 38 -0.64 2.02 -13.01
C LEU A 38 -1.40 2.89 -12.00
N SER A 39 -0.69 3.59 -11.11
CA SER A 39 -1.28 4.44 -10.07
C SER A 39 -0.65 5.81 -9.96
N ASP A 40 -1.42 6.78 -9.46
CA ASP A 40 -0.95 8.15 -9.23
C ASP A 40 0.19 8.19 -8.19
N VAL A 41 0.17 7.26 -7.23
CA VAL A 41 1.19 7.14 -6.18
C VAL A 41 2.58 6.88 -6.75
N TRP A 42 2.68 6.06 -7.79
CA TRP A 42 3.97 5.79 -8.45
C TRP A 42 4.58 7.05 -9.05
N PHE A 43 3.78 7.81 -9.81
CA PHE A 43 4.24 9.05 -10.43
C PHE A 43 4.61 10.11 -9.38
N ILE A 44 3.85 10.20 -8.29
CA ILE A 44 4.18 11.08 -7.16
C ILE A 44 5.52 10.67 -6.54
N TYR A 45 5.75 9.36 -6.34
CA TYR A 45 7.01 8.85 -5.84
C TYR A 45 8.19 9.18 -6.76
N THR A 46 7.98 9.14 -8.08
CA THR A 46 9.01 9.55 -9.06
C THR A 46 9.20 11.07 -9.16
N GLY A 47 8.46 11.87 -8.41
CA GLY A 47 8.64 13.32 -8.29
C GLY A 47 7.62 14.17 -9.05
N LEU A 48 6.56 13.59 -9.62
CA LEU A 48 5.50 14.37 -10.27
C LEU A 48 4.57 15.01 -9.24
N SER A 49 3.99 16.17 -9.62
CA SER A 49 2.92 16.77 -8.84
C SER A 49 1.67 15.87 -8.86
N LYS A 50 0.77 16.02 -7.86
CA LYS A 50 -0.49 15.25 -7.82
C LYS A 50 -1.36 15.44 -9.06
N THR A 51 -1.33 16.64 -9.66
CA THR A 51 -2.12 16.95 -10.87
C THR A 51 -1.53 16.24 -12.08
N ASP A 52 -0.21 16.33 -12.27
CA ASP A 52 0.47 15.71 -13.40
C ASP A 52 0.43 14.19 -13.30
N ALA A 53 0.60 13.64 -12.10
CA ALA A 53 0.47 12.21 -11.83
C ALA A 53 -0.91 11.68 -12.23
N LYS A 54 -1.99 12.40 -11.92
CA LYS A 54 -3.34 12.03 -12.37
C LYS A 54 -3.45 12.08 -13.90
N GLY A 55 -2.88 13.10 -14.53
CA GLY A 55 -2.83 13.21 -16.00
C GLY A 55 -2.14 12.00 -16.64
N GLN A 56 -0.96 11.62 -16.14
CA GLN A 56 -0.22 10.44 -16.61
C GLN A 56 -1.02 9.15 -16.47
N VAL A 57 -1.70 8.96 -15.33
CA VAL A 57 -2.53 7.79 -15.11
C VAL A 57 -3.72 7.75 -16.08
N LEU A 58 -4.32 8.89 -16.42
CA LEU A 58 -5.37 8.94 -17.44
C LEU A 58 -4.84 8.56 -18.84
N LEU A 59 -3.64 8.98 -19.21
CA LEU A 59 -3.00 8.56 -20.47
C LEU A 59 -2.77 7.04 -20.49
N LEU A 60 -2.27 6.47 -19.39
CA LEU A 60 -2.13 5.02 -19.22
C LEU A 60 -3.48 4.30 -19.33
N GLN A 61 -4.56 4.92 -18.86
CA GLN A 61 -5.92 4.37 -18.98
C GLN A 61 -6.28 4.08 -20.43
N GLU A 62 -6.00 5.04 -21.32
CA GLU A 62 -6.29 4.92 -22.74
C GLU A 62 -5.40 3.88 -23.41
N GLN A 63 -4.11 3.87 -23.09
CA GLN A 63 -3.17 2.85 -23.61
C GLN A 63 -3.57 1.43 -23.22
N ILE A 64 -4.04 1.22 -21.98
CA ILE A 64 -4.55 -0.08 -21.53
C ILE A 64 -5.83 -0.47 -22.27
N ARG A 65 -6.77 0.47 -22.44
CA ARG A 65 -8.01 0.21 -23.20
C ARG A 65 -7.70 -0.16 -24.64
N ASN A 66 -6.69 0.47 -25.23
CA ASN A 66 -6.21 0.21 -26.59
C ASN A 66 -5.24 -0.98 -26.68
N LYS A 67 -4.92 -1.63 -25.55
CA LYS A 67 -3.95 -2.75 -25.45
C LYS A 67 -2.55 -2.42 -25.97
N THR A 68 -2.15 -1.15 -25.97
CA THR A 68 -0.83 -0.68 -26.39
C THR A 68 0.15 -0.50 -25.24
N TYR A 69 -0.33 -0.57 -24.00
CA TYR A 69 0.52 -0.46 -22.81
C TYR A 69 1.45 -1.67 -22.67
N VAL A 70 2.76 -1.40 -22.59
CA VAL A 70 3.80 -2.37 -22.28
C VAL A 70 4.62 -1.82 -21.12
N SER A 71 4.69 -2.57 -20.03
CA SER A 71 5.54 -2.25 -18.87
C SER A 71 6.96 -2.77 -19.10
N SER A 72 7.97 -1.95 -18.81
CA SER A 72 9.37 -2.40 -18.82
C SER A 72 9.69 -3.19 -17.56
N ASP A 73 10.42 -4.31 -17.70
CA ASP A 73 10.90 -5.10 -16.56
C ASP A 73 11.71 -4.26 -15.56
N SER A 74 12.45 -3.27 -16.06
CA SER A 74 13.22 -2.34 -15.23
C SER A 74 12.32 -1.48 -14.32
N GLU A 75 11.14 -1.08 -14.79
CA GLU A 75 10.19 -0.28 -14.01
C GLU A 75 9.49 -1.16 -12.98
N ILE A 76 9.17 -2.39 -13.34
CA ILE A 76 8.57 -3.37 -12.42
C ILE A 76 9.51 -3.66 -11.25
N GLN A 77 10.82 -3.79 -11.50
CA GLN A 77 11.80 -3.96 -10.44
C GLN A 77 11.84 -2.76 -9.48
N LYS A 78 11.79 -1.53 -10.01
CA LYS A 78 11.74 -0.32 -9.16
C LYS A 78 10.44 -0.25 -8.35
N ALA A 79 9.30 -0.60 -8.94
CA ALA A 79 8.02 -0.68 -8.24
C ALA A 79 8.00 -1.74 -7.14
N ARG A 80 8.64 -2.89 -7.36
CA ARG A 80 8.85 -3.91 -6.32
C ARG A 80 9.71 -3.39 -5.17
N LYS A 81 10.80 -2.67 -5.48
CA LYS A 81 11.66 -2.06 -4.46
C LYS A 81 10.86 -1.07 -3.61
N TYR A 82 10.07 -0.21 -4.25
CA TYR A 82 9.17 0.72 -3.55
C TYR A 82 8.19 0.00 -2.61
N LEU A 83 7.55 -1.08 -3.07
CA LEU A 83 6.68 -1.90 -2.22
C LEU A 83 7.43 -2.51 -1.02
N SER A 84 8.67 -2.94 -1.22
CA SER A 84 9.49 -3.50 -0.14
C SER A 84 9.91 -2.45 0.89
N ASP A 85 10.15 -1.21 0.45
CA ASP A 85 10.54 -0.12 1.34
C ASP A 85 9.34 0.37 2.16
N LEU A 86 8.15 0.45 1.56
CA LEU A 86 6.89 0.70 2.29
C LEU A 86 6.63 -0.35 3.38
N ALA A 87 6.81 -1.64 3.06
CA ALA A 87 6.59 -2.72 4.03
C ALA A 87 7.56 -2.63 5.23
N LYS A 88 8.78 -2.15 5.00
CA LYS A 88 9.75 -1.92 6.08
C LYS A 88 9.31 -0.76 6.97
N GLU A 89 8.83 0.35 6.40
CA GLU A 89 8.37 1.49 7.20
C GLU A 89 7.22 1.14 8.14
N GLU A 90 6.24 0.35 7.68
CA GLU A 90 5.13 -0.10 8.54
C GLU A 90 5.61 -0.88 9.78
N TRP A 91 6.65 -1.71 9.62
CA TRP A 91 7.26 -2.44 10.74
C TRP A 91 7.89 -1.49 11.78
N TRP A 92 8.58 -0.43 11.33
CA TRP A 92 9.17 0.56 12.23
C TRP A 92 8.10 1.40 12.95
N VAL A 93 6.97 1.68 12.31
CA VAL A 93 5.83 2.37 12.94
C VAL A 93 5.22 1.50 14.04
N LEU A 94 5.03 0.20 13.79
CA LEU A 94 4.54 -0.76 14.79
C LEU A 94 5.45 -0.81 16.02
N LEU A 95 6.77 -0.90 15.81
CA LEU A 95 7.76 -0.85 16.90
C LEU A 95 7.70 0.46 17.69
N ARG A 96 7.51 1.59 17.02
CA ARG A 96 7.39 2.91 17.67
C ARG A 96 6.13 3.02 18.53
N VAL A 97 5.00 2.49 18.06
CA VAL A 97 3.74 2.43 18.83
C VAL A 97 3.88 1.51 20.04
N LEU A 98 4.51 0.33 19.86
CA LEU A 98 4.73 -0.63 20.96
C LEU A 98 5.58 -0.02 22.09
N ARG A 99 6.59 0.79 21.75
CA ARG A 99 7.40 1.53 22.73
C ARG A 99 6.58 2.53 23.55
N PHE A 100 5.52 3.10 22.98
CA PHE A 100 4.62 4.03 23.67
C PHE A 100 3.58 3.33 24.57
N LEU A 101 3.21 2.08 24.28
CA LEU A 101 2.29 1.30 25.12
C LEU A 101 2.98 0.65 26.35
N SER A 102 4.30 0.46 26.31
CA SER A 102 5.10 -0.09 27.43
C SER A 102 4.80 0.52 28.81
N PRO A 103 4.82 1.86 29.00
CA PRO A 103 4.57 2.45 30.32
C PRO A 103 3.13 2.26 30.79
N LEU A 104 2.15 2.26 29.88
CA LEU A 104 0.74 2.03 30.20
C LEU A 104 0.50 0.60 30.68
N PHE A 105 1.17 -0.38 30.07
CA PHE A 105 1.12 -1.77 30.47
C PHE A 105 1.68 -1.98 31.88
N LEU A 106 2.80 -1.32 32.20
CA LEU A 106 3.39 -1.34 33.55
C LEU A 106 2.45 -0.76 34.62
N ILE A 107 1.77 0.36 34.34
CA ILE A 107 0.82 0.96 35.29
C ILE A 107 -0.37 0.03 35.56
N ILE A 108 -0.94 -0.58 34.52
CA ILE A 108 -2.05 -1.53 34.66
C ILE A 108 -1.61 -2.77 35.45
N LEU A 109 -0.41 -3.28 35.19
CA LEU A 109 0.12 -4.47 35.86
C LEU A 109 0.37 -4.19 37.35
N ILE A 110 0.95 -3.03 37.68
CA ILE A 110 1.14 -2.59 39.08
C ILE A 110 -0.21 -2.39 39.77
N ALA A 111 -1.18 -1.73 39.13
CA ALA A 111 -2.51 -1.52 39.69
C ALA A 111 -3.25 -2.86 39.92
N GLY A 112 -3.12 -3.82 39.01
CA GLY A 112 -3.66 -5.17 39.16
C GLY A 112 -3.04 -5.94 40.32
N ILE A 113 -1.71 -5.87 40.50
CA ILE A 113 -1.02 -6.47 41.65
C ILE A 113 -1.52 -5.84 42.97
N ILE A 114 -1.60 -4.51 43.05
CA ILE A 114 -2.09 -3.81 44.24
C ILE A 114 -3.52 -4.23 44.57
N PHE A 115 -4.40 -4.32 43.57
CA PHE A 115 -5.80 -4.71 43.77
C PHE A 115 -5.92 -6.17 44.22
N CYS A 116 -5.13 -7.08 43.62
CA CYS A 116 -5.13 -8.50 43.98
C CYS A 116 -4.62 -8.72 45.41
N VAL A 117 -3.54 -8.05 45.80
CA VAL A 117 -3.01 -8.10 47.18
C VAL A 117 -4.05 -7.61 48.19
N ARG A 118 -4.75 -6.53 47.88
CA ARG A 118 -5.71 -5.89 48.79
C ARG A 118 -7.03 -6.66 48.98
N ASN A 119 -7.37 -7.56 48.07
CA ASN A 119 -8.54 -8.45 48.18
C ASN A 119 -8.19 -9.86 48.67
N CYS A 120 -6.90 -10.20 48.80
CA CYS A 120 -6.44 -11.49 49.32
C CYS A 120 -5.97 -11.44 50.79
N THR A 121 -5.90 -10.25 51.41
CA THR A 121 -5.72 -10.01 52.86
C THR A 121 -7.03 -9.57 53.49
#